data_AF-A0AA37P771-F1
#
_entry.id   AF-A0AA37P771-F1
#
_cell.length_a   1.000
_cell.length_b   1.000
_cell.length_c   1.000
_cell.angle_alpha   90.00
_cell.angle_beta   90.00
_cell.angle_gamma   90.00
#
_symmetry.space_group_name_H-M   'P 1'
#
loop_
_entity.id
_entity.type
_entity.pdbx_description
1 polymer ?
#
loop_
_entity_poly.entity_id
_entity_poly.type
_entity_poly.pdbx_seq_one_letter_code
_entity_poly.pdbx_strand_id
1 'polypeptide(L)'
;MSAFERDYTHLTVVDAHRALVGYLSIPHLQALLDAGKVSPSDPLSKAMVRFQRKGRKYRVITMQTPLEELEAFFEGDGVEGRKSHFAVITDEKRRFVLGVATVQDLEEFVKRRPA
;
A
#
# COMPACT_ATOMS: atom_id res chain seq x y z
N MET A 1 -15.76 1.26 -13.56
CA MET A 1 -15.57 -0.19 -13.33
C MET A 1 -14.21 -0.71 -13.80
N SER A 2 -13.17 0.12 -14.00
CA SER A 2 -11.86 -0.35 -14.50
C SER A 2 -10.92 -0.94 -13.43
N ALA A 3 -11.13 -0.62 -12.15
CA ALA A 3 -10.33 -1.18 -11.05
C ALA A 3 -10.62 -2.68 -10.81
N PHE A 4 -11.73 -3.21 -11.34
CA PHE A 4 -12.07 -4.63 -11.32
C PHE A 4 -11.64 -5.37 -12.59
N GLU A 5 -11.27 -4.66 -13.66
CA GLU A 5 -10.70 -5.28 -14.88
C GLU A 5 -9.26 -5.73 -14.70
N ARG A 6 -8.63 -5.32 -13.59
CA ARG A 6 -7.31 -5.74 -13.18
C ARG A 6 -7.42 -6.22 -11.74
N ASP A 7 -6.86 -7.38 -11.42
CA ASP A 7 -6.88 -8.00 -10.08
C ASP A 7 -6.02 -7.24 -9.06
N TYR A 8 -6.20 -5.93 -8.94
CA TYR A 8 -5.49 -5.09 -8.01
C TYR A 8 -6.10 -5.24 -6.61
N THR A 9 -5.26 -5.57 -5.64
CA THR A 9 -5.68 -5.62 -4.23
C THR A 9 -5.58 -4.25 -3.57
N HIS A 10 -4.64 -3.41 -4.01
CA HIS A 10 -4.34 -2.10 -3.44
C HIS A 10 -4.13 -1.04 -4.53
N LEU A 11 -4.74 0.13 -4.34
CA LEU A 11 -4.52 1.31 -5.19
C LEU A 11 -3.99 2.46 -4.33
N THR A 12 -2.85 3.04 -4.71
CA THR A 12 -2.30 4.19 -4.00
C THR A 12 -3.02 5.47 -4.38
N VAL A 13 -3.18 6.37 -3.41
CA VAL A 13 -3.83 7.66 -3.58
C VAL A 13 -2.79 8.74 -3.39
N VAL A 14 -2.62 9.55 -4.43
CA VAL A 14 -1.70 10.69 -4.45
C VAL A 14 -2.46 12.01 -4.56
N ASP A 15 -1.86 13.09 -4.09
CA ASP A 15 -2.39 14.44 -4.33
C ASP A 15 -1.95 14.99 -5.70
N ALA A 16 -2.37 16.22 -6.00
CA ALA A 16 -2.03 16.90 -7.25
C ALA A 16 -0.52 17.10 -7.47
N HIS A 17 0.28 17.04 -6.39
CA HIS A 17 1.74 17.13 -6.42
C HIS A 17 2.42 15.76 -6.40
N ARG A 18 1.66 14.67 -6.61
CA ARG A 18 2.10 13.27 -6.57
C ARG A 18 2.55 12.78 -5.21
N ALA A 19 2.35 13.56 -4.14
CA ALA A 19 2.71 13.10 -2.81
C ALA A 19 1.73 12.02 -2.35
N LEU A 20 2.25 10.96 -1.74
CA LEU A 20 1.44 9.86 -1.23
C LEU A 20 0.56 10.34 -0.07
N VAL A 21 -0.75 10.13 -0.19
CA VAL A 21 -1.77 10.54 0.79
C VAL A 21 -2.35 9.34 1.53
N GLY A 22 -2.53 8.23 0.83
CA GLY A 22 -3.18 7.05 1.36
C GLY A 22 -3.27 5.93 0.33
N TYR A 23 -4.16 4.99 0.59
CA TYR A 23 -4.46 3.90 -0.33
C TYR A 23 -5.91 3.44 -0.19
N LEU A 24 -6.40 2.75 -1.20
CA LEU A 24 -7.61 1.94 -1.18
C LEU A 24 -7.24 0.47 -1.16
N SER A 25 -7.87 -0.29 -0.28
CA SER A 25 -7.94 -1.74 -0.40
C SER A 25 -9.23 -2.07 -1.14
N ILE A 26 -9.15 -2.77 -2.28
CA ILE A 26 -10.33 -3.16 -3.06
C ILE A 26 -11.28 -4.06 -2.24
N PRO A 27 -10.80 -5.07 -1.49
CA PRO A 27 -11.66 -5.84 -0.58
C PRO A 27 -12.38 -4.96 0.46
N HIS A 28 -11.67 -3.98 1.03
CA HIS A 28 -12.29 -3.06 2.00
C HIS A 28 -13.36 -2.17 1.36
N LEU A 29 -13.07 -1.62 0.17
CA LEU A 29 -14.01 -0.80 -0.59
C LEU A 29 -15.28 -1.58 -0.93
N GLN A 30 -15.12 -2.83 -1.38
CA GLN A 30 -16.27 -3.71 -1.67
C GLN A 30 -17.13 -3.92 -0.42
N ALA A 31 -16.51 -4.25 0.72
CA ALA A 31 -17.23 -4.41 1.99
C ALA A 31 -17.98 -3.13 2.42
N LEU A 32 -17.42 -1.94 2.16
CA LEU A 32 -18.10 -0.67 2.45
C LEU A 32 -19.29 -0.40 1.51
N LEU A 33 -19.16 -0.75 0.22
CA LEU A 33 -20.24 -0.64 -0.77
C LEU A 33 -21.38 -1.60 -0.44
N ASP A 34 -21.05 -2.86 -0.15
CA ASP A 34 -22.02 -3.91 0.20
C ASP A 34 -22.78 -3.56 1.49
N ALA A 35 -22.10 -2.94 2.46
CA ALA A 35 -22.71 -2.45 3.69
C ALA A 35 -23.49 -1.12 3.52
N GLY A 36 -23.53 -0.54 2.32
CA GLY A 36 -24.18 0.74 2.03
C GLY A 36 -23.53 1.95 2.74
N LYS A 37 -22.29 1.80 3.24
CA LYS A 37 -21.56 2.87 3.95
C LYS A 37 -20.98 3.91 3.00
N VAL A 38 -20.75 3.51 1.76
CA VAL A 38 -20.30 4.38 0.67
C VAL A 38 -21.10 4.10 -0.60
N SER A 39 -21.21 5.11 -1.47
CA SER A 39 -21.85 5.08 -2.77
C SER A 39 -20.81 5.28 -3.88
N PRO A 40 -21.02 4.79 -5.11
CA PRO A 40 -20.17 5.10 -6.26
C PRO A 40 -19.99 6.60 -6.55
N SER A 41 -20.93 7.44 -6.11
CA SER A 41 -20.86 8.90 -6.25
C SER A 41 -20.13 9.59 -5.10
N ASP A 42 -19.79 8.88 -4.02
CA ASP A 42 -19.08 9.46 -2.89
C ASP A 42 -17.63 9.79 -3.27
N PRO A 43 -17.04 10.82 -2.65
CA PRO A 43 -15.63 11.12 -2.84
C PRO A 43 -14.75 9.99 -2.32
N LEU A 44 -13.67 9.71 -3.03
CA LEU A 44 -12.69 8.66 -2.70
C LEU A 44 -12.14 8.78 -1.27
N SER A 45 -12.07 10.00 -0.74
CA SER A 45 -11.64 10.27 0.63
C SER A 45 -12.49 9.61 1.72
N LYS A 46 -13.72 9.18 1.39
CA LYS A 46 -14.64 8.51 2.32
C LYS A 46 -14.30 7.03 2.51
N ALA A 47 -13.63 6.41 1.54
CA ALA A 47 -13.28 4.99 1.56
C ALA A 47 -11.78 4.71 1.69
N MET A 48 -10.92 5.71 1.46
CA MET A 48 -9.47 5.51 1.52
C MET A 48 -8.92 5.48 2.95
N VAL A 49 -7.87 4.69 3.14
CA VAL A 49 -7.05 4.73 4.35
C VAL A 49 -5.98 5.81 4.18
N ARG A 50 -6.03 6.85 5.03
CA ARG A 50 -5.03 7.93 5.03
C ARG A 50 -3.79 7.53 5.80
N PHE A 51 -2.62 7.80 5.24
CA PHE A 51 -1.37 7.65 6.00
C PHE A 51 -1.27 8.75 7.06
N GLN A 52 -0.96 8.34 8.29
CA GLN A 52 -0.72 9.29 9.38
C GLN A 52 0.63 9.94 9.20
N ARG A 53 0.64 11.25 8.87
CA ARG A 53 1.87 12.02 8.64
C ARG A 53 2.53 12.54 9.93
N LYS A 54 1.81 12.54 11.06
CA LYS A 54 2.29 13.06 12.35
C LYS A 54 2.14 11.98 13.42
N GLY A 55 3.11 11.92 14.34
CA GLY A 55 3.05 11.06 15.53
C GLY A 55 3.45 9.60 15.33
N ARG A 56 3.66 9.14 14.10
CA ARG A 56 4.11 7.77 13.80
C ARG A 56 5.42 7.76 13.04
N LYS A 57 6.33 6.86 13.41
CA LYS A 57 7.56 6.60 12.65
C LYS A 57 7.15 5.90 11.35
N TYR A 58 7.32 6.58 10.22
CA TYR A 58 7.06 6.02 8.90
C TYR A 58 8.35 5.44 8.34
N ARG A 59 8.35 4.16 7.96
CA ARG A 59 9.49 3.52 7.27
C ARG A 59 9.34 3.70 5.76
N VAL A 60 10.33 4.31 5.13
CA VAL A 60 10.38 4.50 3.68
C VAL A 60 10.91 3.23 3.03
N ILE A 61 10.17 2.69 2.07
CA ILE A 61 10.59 1.57 1.23
C ILE A 61 10.92 2.13 -0.16
N THR A 62 12.09 1.78 -0.66
CA THR A 62 12.61 2.22 -1.96
C THR A 62 13.08 1.02 -2.78
N MET A 63 13.44 1.24 -4.04
CA MET A 63 14.06 0.20 -4.88
C MET A 63 15.40 -0.31 -4.35
N GLN A 64 16.05 0.43 -3.44
CA GLN A 64 17.32 0.06 -2.81
C GLN A 64 17.12 -0.65 -1.46
N THR A 65 15.89 -0.76 -0.97
CA THR A 65 15.60 -1.44 0.30
C THR A 65 15.93 -2.93 0.15
N PRO A 66 16.83 -3.49 0.99
CA PRO A 66 17.13 -4.91 0.98
C PRO A 66 15.90 -5.78 1.25
N LEU A 67 15.92 -7.03 0.78
CA LEU A 67 14.77 -7.92 0.91
C LEU A 67 14.52 -8.32 2.37
N GLU A 68 15.58 -8.51 3.15
CA GLU A 68 15.53 -8.77 4.59
C GLU A 68 14.91 -7.59 5.35
N GLU A 69 15.15 -6.36 4.89
CA GLU A 69 14.56 -5.18 5.46
C GLU A 69 13.07 -5.04 5.11
N LEU A 70 12.71 -5.43 3.88
CA LEU A 70 11.33 -5.48 3.42
C LEU A 70 10.53 -6.56 4.17
N GLU A 71 11.13 -7.72 4.42
CA GLU A 71 10.55 -8.79 5.25
C GLU A 71 10.31 -8.32 6.68
N ALA A 72 11.31 -7.73 7.32
CA ALA A 72 11.18 -7.16 8.66
C ALA A 72 10.09 -6.08 8.73
N PHE A 73 9.97 -5.25 7.68
CA PHE A 73 8.88 -4.27 7.57
C PHE A 73 7.50 -4.95 7.59
N PHE A 74 7.31 -6.05 6.86
CA PHE A 74 6.07 -6.81 6.85
C PHE A 74 5.75 -7.45 8.21
N GLU A 75 6.78 -7.88 8.95
CA GLU A 75 6.62 -8.51 10.26
C GLU A 75 6.35 -7.52 11.41
N GLY A 76 6.50 -6.20 11.17
CA GLY A 76 6.03 -5.16 12.10
C GLY A 76 7.04 -4.09 12.46
N ASP A 77 8.27 -4.17 11.94
CA ASP A 77 9.33 -3.17 12.20
C ASP A 77 9.05 -1.83 11.50
N GLY A 78 8.05 -1.78 10.62
CA GLY A 78 7.67 -0.59 9.86
C GLY A 78 6.73 0.37 10.57
N VAL A 79 5.75 -0.12 11.32
CA VAL A 79 4.65 0.68 11.89
C VAL A 79 4.28 0.17 13.28
N GLU A 80 4.98 0.66 14.31
CA GLU A 80 4.63 0.45 15.74
C GLU A 80 4.32 -1.02 16.10
N GLY A 81 5.07 -1.99 15.55
CA GLY A 81 4.91 -3.41 15.83
C GLY A 81 3.70 -4.07 15.15
N ARG A 82 3.05 -3.39 14.19
CA ARG A 82 1.93 -3.96 13.43
C ARG A 82 2.42 -4.54 12.11
N LYS A 83 2.04 -5.80 11.87
CA LYS A 83 2.27 -6.44 10.58
C LYS A 83 1.68 -5.62 9.44
N SER A 84 2.43 -5.52 8.35
CA SER A 84 2.04 -4.83 7.14
C SER A 84 1.93 -5.85 6.00
N HIS A 85 0.80 -5.88 5.30
CA HIS A 85 0.58 -6.86 4.22
C HIS A 85 1.08 -6.36 2.85
N PHE A 86 1.43 -5.08 2.75
CA PHE A 86 1.98 -4.48 1.55
C PHE A 86 2.87 -3.29 1.91
N ALA A 87 3.75 -2.93 0.99
CA ALA A 87 4.63 -1.78 1.03
C ALA A 87 4.42 -0.94 -0.22
N VAL A 88 4.36 0.38 -0.05
CA VAL A 88 4.42 1.32 -1.18
C VAL A 88 5.88 1.64 -1.44
N ILE A 89 6.36 1.31 -2.63
CA ILE A 89 7.73 1.59 -3.04
C ILE A 89 7.77 3.01 -3.61
N THR A 90 8.66 3.84 -3.07
CA THR A 90 8.79 5.25 -3.45
C THR A 90 10.23 5.65 -3.76
N ASP A 91 10.43 6.84 -4.31
CA ASP A 91 11.74 7.51 -4.26
C ASP A 91 12.09 7.91 -2.82
N GLU A 92 13.36 8.19 -2.54
CA GLU A 92 13.82 8.56 -1.18
C GLU A 92 13.06 9.76 -0.59
N LYS A 93 12.62 10.68 -1.45
CA LYS A 93 11.87 11.88 -1.04
C LYS A 93 10.36 11.66 -0.92
N ARG A 94 9.84 10.46 -1.24
CA ARG A 94 8.41 10.09 -1.22
C ARG A 94 7.53 10.95 -2.14
N ARG A 95 8.13 11.49 -3.21
CA ARG A 95 7.45 12.31 -4.23
C ARG A 95 6.85 11.47 -5.33
N PHE A 96 7.35 10.25 -5.54
CA PHE A 96 6.88 9.36 -6.60
C PHE A 96 6.65 7.96 -6.05
N VAL A 97 5.47 7.42 -6.34
CA VAL A 97 5.18 5.99 -6.16
C VAL A 97 5.73 5.24 -7.37
N LEU A 98 6.61 4.29 -7.11
CA LEU A 98 7.25 3.44 -8.12
C LEU A 98 6.54 2.09 -8.26
N GLY A 99 5.90 1.62 -7.18
CA GLY A 99 5.17 0.37 -7.19
C GLY A 99 4.57 0.02 -5.83
N VAL A 100 3.99 -1.18 -5.78
CA VAL A 100 3.51 -1.82 -4.55
C VAL A 100 4.13 -3.21 -4.50
N ALA A 101 4.64 -3.60 -3.34
CA ALA A 101 5.06 -4.96 -3.06
C ALA A 101 4.19 -5.54 -1.95
N THR A 102 3.73 -6.77 -2.13
CA THR A 102 2.99 -7.54 -1.13
C THR A 102 3.86 -8.61 -0.50
N VAL A 103 3.40 -9.19 0.60
CA VAL A 103 4.05 -10.36 1.21
C VAL A 103 4.15 -11.51 0.19
N GLN A 104 3.10 -11.72 -0.60
CA GLN A 104 3.06 -12.75 -1.64
C GLN A 104 4.08 -12.51 -2.74
N ASP A 105 4.30 -11.25 -3.15
CA ASP A 105 5.33 -10.91 -4.14
C ASP A 105 6.73 -11.28 -3.65
N LEU A 106 7.02 -11.02 -2.37
CA LEU A 106 8.29 -11.35 -1.75
C LEU A 106 8.48 -12.88 -1.66
N GLU A 107 7.47 -13.61 -1.20
CA GLU A 107 7.50 -15.08 -1.13
C GLU A 107 7.74 -15.71 -2.51
N GLU A 108 7.04 -15.22 -3.53
CA GLU A 108 7.17 -15.73 -4.90
C GLU A 108 8.54 -15.39 -5.50
N PHE A 109 9.06 -14.19 -5.21
CA PHE A 109 10.41 -13.80 -5.63
C PHE A 109 11.48 -14.73 -5.04
N VAL A 110 11.39 -15.03 -3.73
CA VAL A 110 12.34 -15.93 -3.04
C VAL A 110 12.28 -17.34 -3.62
N LYS A 111 11.07 -17.88 -3.86
CA LYS A 111 10.89 -19.22 -4.46
C LYS A 111 11.49 -19.35 -5.86
N ARG A 112 11.46 -18.29 -6.66
CA ARG A 112 11.93 -18.30 -8.05
C ARG A 112 13.42 -18.02 -8.21
N ARG A 113 14.12 -17.62 -7.14
CA ARG A 113 15.54 -17.30 -7.22
C ARG A 113 16.32 -18.61 -7.47
N PRO A 114 17.06 -18.74 -8.59
CA PRO A 114 17.97 -19.87 -8.77
C PRO A 114 19.02 -19.82 -7.65
N ALA A 115 19.33 -20.99 -7.08
CA ALA A 115 20.36 -21.13 -6.05
C ALA A 115 21.74 -20.70 -6.56
#